data_AF-A0A8I0P7S0-F1
#
_entry.id   AF-A0A8I0P7S0-F1
#
_cell.length_a   1.000
_cell.length_b   1.000
_cell.length_c   1.000
_cell.angle_alpha   90.00
_cell.angle_beta   90.00
_cell.angle_gamma   90.00
#
_symmetry.space_group_name_H-M   'P 1'
#
loop_
_entity.id
_entity.type
_entity.pdbx_description
1 polymer ?
#
loop_
_entity_poly.entity_id
_entity_poly.type
_entity_poly.pdbx_seq_one_letter_code
_entity_poly.pdbx_strand_id
1 'polypeptide(L)'
;MGELRADWRLRLRRGGAHGPICGAGVLVDERTALTCAHVVRDPNAVMWLEFAENADLEPVSARVAPGGWLPDVPVGGEDVAVLRLDSPRPRARPARLEPALWGGAEVSATGYAEGFDDGMSLWGRIGGVSGERVQLDAVTKAEVVRKGFSGAAVCTRPGEGRPVRVVGLIVSWRGDMGELLPENNRLAFSYLIPVERIAELSPVIKELSGPHAWDHDFEERLARWFDDPDEEPVKITVVPAGSGKERSLGHLAHRASLVHRGGVSGRPDLADHALGHIAFPPGQYLAYWDWLLGTRSRPARTAAPVPGGPVTVLVDGLDEEPEPVPLIELLVRLRSFGFRLLLVFRHEGGTGWTAARDRLLAPALLAHADTLLARLAGAEFSRAVRHGVVGSASLGSMTETADRRRAERRLIDETTGQDPQWRLARLRELIRTLRADLRRSGDTT
;
A
#
# COMPACT_ATOMS: atom_id res chain seq x y z
N MET A 1 -20.51 -3.98 11.74
CA MET A 1 -20.28 -2.58 11.34
C MET A 1 -18.87 -2.24 11.80
N GLY A 2 -17.86 -2.56 10.98
CA GLY A 2 -16.45 -2.35 11.36
C GLY A 2 -16.06 -0.93 10.98
N GLU A 3 -15.85 -0.07 11.97
CA GLU A 3 -15.24 1.24 11.74
C GLU A 3 -13.89 1.05 11.03
N LEU A 4 -13.69 1.83 9.98
CA LEU A 4 -12.51 1.82 9.13
C LEU A 4 -11.30 2.24 9.95
N ARG A 5 -10.47 1.28 10.39
CA ARG A 5 -9.16 1.57 10.97
C ARG A 5 -8.36 2.45 10.00
N ALA A 6 -8.08 3.68 10.41
CA ALA A 6 -7.33 4.68 9.68
C ALA A 6 -5.91 4.76 10.25
N ASP A 7 -4.96 4.10 9.58
CA ASP A 7 -3.55 4.07 9.98
C ASP A 7 -2.82 5.42 9.90
N TRP A 8 -3.48 6.48 9.43
CA TRP A 8 -2.88 7.80 9.29
C TRP A 8 -3.25 8.78 10.40
N ARG A 9 -4.18 8.43 11.31
CA ARG A 9 -4.54 9.31 12.43
C ARG A 9 -3.51 9.20 13.55
N LEU A 10 -3.01 10.35 13.98
CA LEU A 10 -1.90 10.43 14.92
C LEU A 10 -2.31 11.11 16.23
N ARG A 11 -1.82 10.58 17.35
CA ARG A 11 -1.76 11.26 18.64
C ARG A 11 -0.35 11.85 18.80
N LEU A 12 -0.27 13.13 19.17
CA LEU A 12 0.99 13.83 19.32
C LEU A 12 1.32 14.05 20.79
N ARG A 13 2.57 13.78 21.15
CA ARG A 13 3.12 13.97 22.50
C ARG A 13 4.38 14.83 22.42
N ARG A 14 4.59 15.70 23.40
CA ARG A 14 5.78 16.55 23.51
C ARG A 14 6.78 15.94 24.48
N GLY A 15 8.07 16.05 24.15
CA GLY A 15 9.18 15.62 25.02
C GLY A 15 9.47 14.12 24.98
N GLY A 16 8.49 13.27 25.31
CA GLY A 16 8.69 11.82 25.41
C GLY A 16 7.55 10.98 24.82
N ALA A 17 7.86 9.76 24.40
CA ALA A 17 6.92 8.80 23.82
C ALA A 17 5.74 8.45 24.75
N HIS A 18 5.93 8.59 26.07
CA HIS A 18 4.92 8.35 27.10
C HIS A 18 4.41 9.63 27.76
N GLY A 19 4.77 10.81 27.23
CA GLY A 19 4.25 12.09 27.72
C GLY A 19 2.76 12.26 27.40
N PRO A 20 2.03 13.21 28.02
CA PRO A 20 0.59 13.39 27.75
C PRO A 20 0.33 13.75 26.29
N ILE A 21 -0.82 13.32 25.76
CA ILE A 21 -1.29 13.72 24.43
C ILE A 21 -1.54 15.23 24.46
N CYS A 22 -0.96 15.95 23.49
CA CYS A 22 -1.09 17.40 23.39
C CYS A 22 -1.79 17.88 22.11
N GLY A 23 -2.12 16.97 21.20
CA GLY A 23 -2.85 17.26 19.97
C GLY A 23 -2.97 16.05 19.06
N ALA A 24 -3.53 16.28 17.89
CA ALA A 24 -3.73 15.30 16.84
C ALA A 24 -2.88 15.63 15.60
N GLY A 25 -2.77 14.67 14.69
CA GLY A 25 -2.08 14.85 13.43
C GLY A 25 -2.49 13.84 12.38
N VAL A 26 -1.94 14.02 11.19
CA VAL A 26 -2.29 13.27 9.99
C VAL A 26 -1.03 12.84 9.27
N LEU A 27 -0.81 11.54 9.09
CA LEU A 27 0.24 11.02 8.23
C LEU A 27 -0.15 11.24 6.76
N VAL A 28 0.67 11.92 5.98
CA VAL A 28 0.38 12.27 4.57
C VAL A 28 1.32 11.59 3.57
N ASP A 29 2.48 11.12 4.03
CA ASP A 29 3.29 10.10 3.35
C ASP A 29 4.05 9.29 4.42
N GLU A 30 4.88 8.32 4.04
CA GLU A 30 5.58 7.44 4.99
C GLU A 30 6.49 8.16 6.00
N ARG A 31 6.83 9.41 5.76
CA ARG A 31 7.78 10.21 6.54
C ARG A 31 7.27 11.61 6.86
N THR A 32 6.10 11.99 6.39
CA THR A 32 5.59 13.36 6.49
C THR A 32 4.25 13.32 7.19
N ALA A 33 4.09 14.15 8.22
CA ALA A 33 2.85 14.32 8.93
C ALA A 33 2.47 15.80 9.03
N LEU A 34 1.19 16.06 9.21
CA LEU A 34 0.61 17.38 9.43
C LEU A 34 0.04 17.50 10.84
N THR A 35 0.18 18.69 11.43
CA THR A 35 -0.49 19.10 12.68
C THR A 35 -0.58 20.63 12.74
N CYS A 36 -1.06 21.20 13.85
CA CYS A 36 -1.05 22.63 14.09
C CYS A 36 0.28 23.10 14.70
N ALA A 37 0.74 24.30 14.33
CA ALA A 37 1.97 24.87 14.86
C ALA A 37 1.90 25.07 16.38
N HIS A 38 0.75 25.51 16.92
CA HIS A 38 0.59 25.68 18.37
C HIS A 38 0.64 24.36 19.18
N VAL A 39 0.40 23.21 18.55
CA VAL A 39 0.55 21.89 19.19
C VAL A 39 2.04 21.61 19.46
N VAL A 40 2.89 21.99 18.50
CA VAL A 40 4.34 21.83 18.55
C VAL A 40 4.99 22.91 19.43
N ARG A 41 4.49 24.16 19.38
CA ARG A 41 4.96 25.38 20.07
C ARG A 41 6.33 25.90 19.71
N ASP A 42 7.32 25.02 19.55
CA ASP A 42 8.71 25.36 19.19
C ASP A 42 9.12 24.55 17.96
N PRO A 43 9.52 25.18 16.84
CA PRO A 43 9.92 24.45 15.63
C PRO A 43 11.07 23.46 15.84
N ASN A 44 11.89 23.63 16.90
CA ASN A 44 13.00 22.73 17.21
C ASN A 44 12.61 21.57 18.14
N ALA A 45 11.38 21.54 18.63
CA ALA A 45 10.91 20.51 19.54
C ALA A 45 10.88 19.12 18.89
N VAL A 46 11.15 18.10 19.71
CA VAL A 46 10.88 16.71 19.35
C VAL A 46 9.42 16.40 19.67
N MET A 47 8.70 15.96 18.65
CA MET A 47 7.36 15.42 18.76
C MET A 47 7.41 13.91 18.69
N TRP A 48 6.57 13.24 19.47
CA TRP A 48 6.34 11.80 19.37
C TRP A 48 4.95 11.55 18.80
N LEU A 49 4.88 10.75 17.74
CA LEU A 49 3.69 10.46 16.96
C LEU A 49 3.30 9.00 17.21
N GLU A 50 2.11 8.79 17.73
CA GLU A 50 1.52 7.47 17.98
C GLU A 50 0.34 7.24 17.01
N PHE A 51 0.25 6.03 16.46
CA PHE A 51 -0.77 5.64 15.49
C PHE A 51 -2.04 5.20 16.20
N ALA A 52 -3.03 6.10 16.26
CA ALA A 52 -4.16 5.98 17.19
C ALA A 52 -4.99 4.70 17.00
N GLU A 53 -5.10 4.22 15.76
CA GLU A 53 -5.93 3.06 15.39
C GLU A 53 -5.10 1.83 15.01
N ASN A 54 -3.77 1.93 15.16
CA ASN A 54 -2.83 0.85 14.85
C ASN A 54 -1.76 0.77 15.94
N ALA A 55 -2.13 0.16 17.07
CA ALA A 55 -1.27 -0.01 18.23
C ALA A 55 -0.06 -0.95 17.98
N ASP A 56 -0.06 -1.70 16.87
CA ASP A 56 1.08 -2.53 16.47
C ASP A 56 2.25 -1.70 15.91
N LEU A 57 2.02 -0.41 15.64
CA LEU A 57 3.04 0.52 15.17
C LEU A 57 3.63 1.30 16.34
N GLU A 58 4.92 1.04 16.60
CA GLU A 58 5.70 1.78 17.59
C GLU A 58 5.68 3.29 17.31
N PRO A 59 5.50 4.12 18.35
CA PRO A 59 5.61 5.57 18.25
C PRO A 59 6.91 5.99 17.57
N VAL A 60 6.84 7.11 16.85
CA VAL A 60 7.97 7.64 16.08
C VAL A 60 8.25 9.08 16.47
N SER A 61 9.52 9.40 16.64
CA SER A 61 9.94 10.79 16.80
C SER A 61 9.88 11.53 15.46
N ALA A 62 9.53 12.81 15.54
CA ALA A 62 9.45 13.70 14.40
C ALA A 62 9.83 15.13 14.80
N ARG A 63 10.25 15.91 13.82
CA ARG A 63 10.59 17.34 13.97
C ARG A 63 9.95 18.13 12.84
N VAL A 64 9.83 19.44 13.02
CA VAL A 64 9.36 20.29 11.92
C VAL A 64 10.35 20.22 10.76
N ALA A 65 9.84 19.94 9.56
CA ALA A 65 10.66 19.89 8.35
C ALA A 65 11.17 21.31 8.00
N PRO A 66 12.30 21.44 7.28
CA PRO A 66 12.72 22.73 6.73
C PRO A 66 11.60 23.38 5.89
N GLY A 67 11.26 24.63 6.20
CA GLY A 67 10.14 25.34 5.56
C GLY A 67 8.74 24.82 5.96
N GLY A 68 8.66 23.87 6.89
CA GLY A 68 7.42 23.28 7.39
C GLY A 68 6.82 23.97 8.60
N TRP A 69 7.43 25.05 9.10
CA TRP A 69 6.89 25.86 10.19
C TRP A 69 6.05 27.01 9.61
N LEU A 70 4.73 26.90 9.71
CA LEU A 70 3.79 27.92 9.28
C LEU A 70 3.06 28.40 10.55
N PRO A 71 3.60 29.36 11.30
CA PRO A 71 2.92 29.85 12.49
C PRO A 71 1.75 30.78 12.11
N ASP A 72 0.78 30.92 13.00
CA ASP A 72 -0.27 31.94 12.87
C ASP A 72 0.35 33.34 12.97
N VAL A 73 0.57 33.99 11.83
CA VAL A 73 1.09 35.37 11.78
C VAL A 73 0.17 36.25 10.93
N PRO A 74 0.04 37.56 11.25
CA PRO A 74 -0.91 38.45 10.58
C PRO A 74 -0.79 38.54 9.05
N VAL A 75 0.35 38.13 8.49
CA VAL A 75 0.59 38.10 7.05
C VAL A 75 1.22 36.77 6.66
N GLY A 76 0.44 35.91 5.99
CA GLY A 76 0.95 34.77 5.22
C GLY A 76 1.32 33.49 5.99
N GLY A 77 0.99 33.38 7.27
CA GLY A 77 1.18 32.14 8.04
C GLY A 77 -0.14 31.58 8.56
N GLU A 78 -0.28 30.26 8.47
CA GLU A 78 -1.48 29.51 8.86
C GLU A 78 -1.02 28.46 9.87
N ASP A 79 -1.60 28.42 11.07
CA ASP A 79 -1.23 27.60 12.23
C ASP A 79 -1.05 26.09 11.94
N VAL A 80 0.03 25.75 11.24
CA VAL A 80 0.33 24.45 10.64
C VAL A 80 1.81 24.13 10.80
N ALA A 81 2.08 22.88 11.17
CA ALA A 81 3.41 22.33 11.15
C ALA A 81 3.45 21.08 10.25
N VAL A 82 4.37 21.07 9.30
CA VAL A 82 4.74 19.90 8.51
C VAL A 82 5.90 19.21 9.23
N LEU A 83 5.64 18.01 9.75
CA LEU A 83 6.59 17.22 10.51
C LEU A 83 7.26 16.19 9.60
N ARG A 84 8.57 16.02 9.78
CA ARG A 84 9.38 14.94 9.22
C ARG A 84 9.62 13.90 10.31
N LEU A 85 9.22 12.66 10.05
CA LEU A 85 9.48 11.51 10.90
C LEU A 85 10.95 11.07 10.76
N ASP A 86 11.56 10.67 11.88
CA ASP A 86 12.96 10.22 11.91
C ASP A 86 13.15 8.88 11.17
N SER A 87 12.12 8.04 11.17
CA SER A 87 12.10 6.77 10.44
C SER A 87 10.80 6.62 9.64
N PRO A 88 10.83 5.99 8.45
CA PRO A 88 9.63 5.82 7.65
C PRO A 88 8.65 4.85 8.34
N ARG A 89 7.37 5.03 8.04
CA ARG A 89 6.26 4.19 8.52
C ARG A 89 5.52 3.58 7.32
N PRO A 90 6.18 2.69 6.57
CA PRO A 90 5.61 2.15 5.33
C PRO A 90 4.43 1.21 5.57
N ARG A 91 4.30 0.67 6.78
CA ARG A 91 3.15 -0.14 7.21
C ARG A 91 1.92 0.69 7.55
N ALA A 92 2.07 2.01 7.75
CA ALA A 92 0.96 2.91 7.98
C ALA A 92 0.47 3.45 6.64
N ARG A 93 -0.83 3.30 6.35
CA ARG A 93 -1.43 3.84 5.14
C ARG A 93 -1.61 5.35 5.26
N PRO A 94 -0.98 6.19 4.41
CA PRO A 94 -1.13 7.64 4.46
C PRO A 94 -2.56 8.10 4.15
N ALA A 95 -2.90 9.29 4.65
CA ALA A 95 -4.15 9.96 4.36
C ALA A 95 -4.22 10.42 2.90
N ARG A 96 -5.39 10.24 2.26
CA ARG A 96 -5.66 10.82 0.95
C ARG A 96 -6.08 12.26 1.12
N LEU A 97 -5.28 13.19 0.60
CA LEU A 97 -5.57 14.63 0.66
C LEU A 97 -6.53 15.03 -0.47
N GLU A 98 -7.51 15.87 -0.16
CA GLU A 98 -8.49 16.43 -1.09
C GLU A 98 -8.46 17.95 -0.96
N PRO A 99 -7.80 18.68 -1.89
CA PRO A 99 -7.81 20.14 -1.90
C PRO A 99 -9.20 20.74 -2.03
N ALA A 100 -10.10 20.10 -2.80
CA ALA A 100 -11.39 20.68 -3.12
C ALA A 100 -12.35 20.62 -1.91
N LEU A 101 -12.76 21.80 -1.43
CA LEU A 101 -13.72 21.94 -0.33
C LEU A 101 -14.93 22.75 -0.77
N TRP A 102 -16.13 22.24 -0.47
CA TRP A 102 -17.39 22.86 -0.91
C TRP A 102 -18.26 23.21 0.30
N GLY A 103 -18.85 24.41 0.30
CA GLY A 103 -19.84 24.81 1.29
C GLY A 103 -21.01 23.82 1.36
N GLY A 104 -21.44 23.50 2.57
CA GLY A 104 -22.51 22.54 2.87
C GLY A 104 -22.08 21.07 2.87
N ALA A 105 -20.83 20.75 2.51
CA ALA A 105 -20.33 19.37 2.54
C ALA A 105 -20.37 18.79 3.97
N GLU A 106 -20.85 17.55 4.10
CA GLU A 106 -20.83 16.84 5.38
C GLU A 106 -19.45 16.22 5.62
N VAL A 107 -18.91 16.48 6.80
CA VAL A 107 -17.57 16.07 7.20
C VAL A 107 -17.58 15.50 8.62
N SER A 108 -16.50 14.81 8.95
CA SER A 108 -16.23 14.31 10.29
C SER A 108 -14.81 14.64 10.71
N ALA A 109 -14.57 14.73 12.01
CA ALA A 109 -13.23 14.84 12.56
C ALA A 109 -13.11 14.03 13.85
N THR A 110 -11.96 13.41 14.04
CA THR A 110 -11.66 12.61 15.23
C THR A 110 -10.48 13.22 15.95
N GLY A 111 -10.68 13.65 17.20
CA GLY A 111 -9.65 14.23 18.05
C GLY A 111 -9.46 13.46 19.35
N TYR A 112 -8.39 13.77 20.08
CA TYR A 112 -7.95 13.04 21.27
C TYR A 112 -7.91 14.00 22.46
N ALA A 113 -9.09 14.32 22.99
CA ALA A 113 -9.25 15.19 24.15
C ALA A 113 -8.95 14.43 25.45
N GLU A 114 -8.62 15.17 26.51
CA GLU A 114 -8.41 14.59 27.84
C GLU A 114 -9.64 13.78 28.29
N GLY A 115 -9.41 12.52 28.69
CA GLY A 115 -10.46 11.56 29.05
C GLY A 115 -11.08 10.81 27.86
N PHE A 116 -10.64 11.10 26.63
CA PHE A 116 -11.06 10.43 25.39
C PHE A 116 -9.83 10.03 24.55
N ASP A 117 -8.91 9.30 25.19
CA ASP A 117 -7.66 8.87 24.55
C ASP A 117 -7.94 7.95 23.35
N ASP A 118 -9.01 7.15 23.39
CA ASP A 118 -9.48 6.31 22.28
C ASP A 118 -10.05 7.10 21.09
N GLY A 119 -10.17 8.42 21.23
CA GLY A 119 -10.67 9.32 20.20
C GLY A 119 -12.16 9.61 20.35
N MET A 120 -12.53 10.84 20.02
CA MET A 120 -13.93 11.27 19.91
C MET A 120 -14.17 11.79 18.50
N SER A 121 -15.17 11.21 17.83
CA SER A 121 -15.57 11.63 16.47
C SER A 121 -16.73 12.62 16.54
N LEU A 122 -16.62 13.70 15.77
CA LEU A 122 -17.64 14.74 15.65
C LEU A 122 -18.04 14.88 14.18
N TRP A 123 -19.32 15.14 13.95
CA TRP A 123 -19.87 15.42 12.64
C TRP A 123 -20.18 16.90 12.49
N GLY A 124 -19.95 17.41 11.29
CA GLY A 124 -20.22 18.80 10.98
C GLY A 124 -20.50 19.04 9.51
N ARG A 125 -20.84 20.29 9.20
CA ARG A 125 -20.98 20.78 7.84
C ARG A 125 -20.02 21.93 7.61
N ILE A 126 -19.46 21.96 6.40
CA ILE A 126 -18.65 23.09 5.96
C ILE A 126 -19.57 24.31 5.83
N GLY A 127 -19.33 25.32 6.66
CA GLY A 127 -20.05 26.59 6.67
C GLY A 127 -19.42 27.61 5.73
N GLY A 128 -19.45 28.88 6.13
CA GLY A 128 -18.84 29.99 5.40
C GLY A 128 -17.32 30.12 5.60
N VAL A 129 -16.70 30.93 4.75
CA VAL A 129 -15.29 31.33 4.86
C VAL A 129 -15.20 32.58 5.75
N SER A 130 -14.27 32.59 6.71
CA SER A 130 -13.94 33.74 7.56
C SER A 130 -12.45 34.02 7.46
N GLY A 131 -12.07 35.01 6.65
CA GLY A 131 -10.67 35.21 6.25
C GLY A 131 -10.19 34.04 5.39
N GLU A 132 -9.06 33.42 5.76
CA GLU A 132 -8.52 32.21 5.11
C GLU A 132 -8.97 30.91 5.80
N ARG A 133 -9.77 31.01 6.87
CA ARG A 133 -10.25 29.87 7.66
C ARG A 133 -11.68 29.51 7.28
N VAL A 134 -12.00 28.22 7.29
CA VAL A 134 -13.35 27.74 6.97
C VAL A 134 -14.06 27.31 8.25
N GLN A 135 -15.32 27.74 8.39
CA GLN A 135 -16.15 27.39 9.53
C GLN A 135 -16.66 25.95 9.41
N LEU A 136 -16.59 25.19 10.49
CA LEU A 136 -17.18 23.87 10.65
C LEU A 136 -18.34 23.96 11.63
N ASP A 137 -19.57 23.86 11.11
CA ASP A 137 -20.80 23.93 11.90
C ASP A 137 -21.11 22.56 12.51
N ALA A 138 -21.26 22.49 13.83
CA ALA A 138 -21.68 21.26 14.52
C ALA A 138 -23.15 20.91 14.18
N VAL A 139 -23.45 19.63 13.98
CA VAL A 139 -24.83 19.18 13.69
C VAL A 139 -25.67 19.14 14.98
N THR A 140 -25.07 18.81 16.12
CA THR A 140 -25.74 18.71 17.43
C THR A 140 -24.90 19.28 18.59
N LYS A 141 -25.54 19.45 19.76
CA LYS A 141 -24.91 19.98 20.99
C LYS A 141 -23.73 19.13 21.51
N ALA A 142 -23.74 17.82 21.22
CA ALA A 142 -22.72 16.88 21.68
C ALA A 142 -21.46 16.91 20.81
N GLU A 143 -21.48 17.62 19.67
CA GLU A 143 -20.47 17.53 18.61
C GLU A 143 -19.52 18.74 18.56
N VAL A 144 -19.34 19.45 19.68
CA VAL A 144 -18.45 20.60 19.77
C VAL A 144 -17.01 20.15 20.04
N VAL A 145 -16.09 20.61 19.19
CA VAL A 145 -14.65 20.40 19.31
C VAL A 145 -14.13 20.91 20.66
N ARG A 146 -13.32 20.09 21.33
CA ARG A 146 -12.67 20.42 22.62
C ARG A 146 -11.15 20.48 22.44
N LYS A 147 -10.45 20.99 23.45
CA LYS A 147 -8.98 20.91 23.54
C LYS A 147 -8.53 19.45 23.34
N GLY A 148 -7.60 19.23 22.40
CA GLY A 148 -7.14 17.89 21.98
C GLY A 148 -7.53 17.50 20.54
N PHE A 149 -8.36 18.31 19.87
CA PHE A 149 -8.68 18.17 18.46
C PHE A 149 -7.77 18.97 17.53
N SER A 150 -6.94 19.88 18.06
CA SER A 150 -6.01 20.65 17.25
C SER A 150 -5.07 19.74 16.45
N GLY A 151 -5.02 19.95 15.13
CA GLY A 151 -4.31 19.13 14.17
C GLY A 151 -5.07 17.89 13.68
N ALA A 152 -6.31 17.65 14.14
CA ALA A 152 -7.12 16.53 13.68
C ALA A 152 -7.58 16.71 12.23
N ALA A 153 -7.61 15.62 11.46
CA ALA A 153 -8.12 15.64 10.10
C ALA A 153 -9.63 15.91 10.07
N VAL A 154 -10.03 16.88 9.26
CA VAL A 154 -11.39 17.01 8.77
C VAL A 154 -11.54 16.15 7.52
N CYS A 155 -12.51 15.24 7.54
CA CYS A 155 -12.64 14.16 6.59
C CYS A 155 -13.98 14.20 5.87
N THR A 156 -14.00 13.93 4.57
CA THR A 156 -15.25 13.69 3.83
C THR A 156 -16.03 12.56 4.47
N ARG A 157 -17.37 12.65 4.48
CA ARG A 157 -18.23 11.57 4.96
C ARG A 157 -17.85 10.23 4.30
N PRO A 158 -17.62 9.15 5.08
CA PRO A 158 -17.43 7.82 4.52
C PRO A 158 -18.69 7.41 3.77
N GLY A 159 -18.54 7.09 2.49
CA GLY A 159 -19.60 6.56 1.63
C GLY A 159 -19.29 5.13 1.24
N GLU A 160 -20.31 4.33 0.93
CA GLU A 160 -20.13 2.97 0.43
C GLU A 160 -19.24 3.00 -0.82
N GLY A 161 -18.11 2.28 -0.76
CA GLY A 161 -17.12 2.24 -1.85
C GLY A 161 -16.28 3.50 -2.05
N ARG A 162 -16.40 4.55 -1.21
CA ARG A 162 -15.58 5.77 -1.32
C ARG A 162 -14.61 5.89 -0.14
N PRO A 163 -13.28 5.91 -0.39
CA PRO A 163 -12.31 6.08 0.68
C PRO A 163 -12.45 7.46 1.32
N VAL A 164 -12.23 7.50 2.63
CA VAL A 164 -12.17 8.75 3.39
C VAL A 164 -11.04 9.63 2.84
N ARG A 165 -11.34 10.91 2.60
CA ARG A 165 -10.35 11.91 2.17
C ARG A 165 -10.29 13.04 3.17
N VAL A 166 -9.09 13.53 3.43
CA VAL A 166 -8.80 14.64 4.34
C VAL A 166 -8.89 15.94 3.56
N VAL A 167 -9.76 16.84 4.00
CA VAL A 167 -10.02 18.14 3.35
C VAL A 167 -9.42 19.32 4.11
N GLY A 168 -8.95 19.11 5.34
CA GLY A 168 -8.32 20.14 6.15
C GLY A 168 -7.93 19.66 7.54
N LEU A 169 -7.43 20.58 8.36
CA LEU A 169 -7.06 20.34 9.75
C LEU A 169 -7.90 21.22 10.68
N ILE A 170 -8.34 20.68 11.82
CA ILE A 170 -8.93 21.49 12.90
C ILE A 170 -7.83 22.29 13.58
N VAL A 171 -8.06 23.59 13.76
CA VAL A 171 -7.08 24.49 14.37
C VAL A 171 -7.55 25.01 15.72
N SER A 172 -8.79 25.50 15.77
CA SER A 172 -9.37 26.07 16.96
C SER A 172 -10.88 25.93 16.94
N TRP A 173 -11.51 26.26 18.05
CA TRP A 173 -12.95 26.31 18.19
C TRP A 173 -13.34 27.60 18.90
N ARG A 174 -14.57 28.07 18.69
CA ARG A 174 -14.99 29.42 19.13
C ARG A 174 -14.73 29.72 20.61
N GLY A 175 -14.91 28.76 21.51
CA GLY A 175 -14.70 28.99 22.95
C GLY A 175 -13.24 29.16 23.36
N ASP A 176 -12.27 28.88 22.47
CA ASP A 176 -10.85 29.18 22.70
C ASP A 176 -10.52 30.66 22.49
N MET A 177 -11.43 31.43 21.89
CA MET A 177 -11.27 32.89 21.66
C MET A 177 -11.64 33.74 22.88
N GLY A 178 -11.90 33.13 24.04
CA GLY A 178 -12.26 33.84 25.28
C GLY A 178 -13.68 34.42 25.31
N GLU A 179 -14.52 34.10 24.32
CA GLU A 179 -15.93 34.49 24.28
C GLU A 179 -16.82 33.53 25.09
N LEU A 180 -17.77 34.08 25.87
CA LEU A 180 -18.79 33.29 26.55
C LEU A 180 -19.63 32.52 25.52
N LEU A 181 -19.78 31.21 25.72
CA LEU A 181 -20.65 30.37 24.88
C LEU A 181 -22.10 30.83 25.05
N PRO A 182 -22.81 31.22 23.97
CA PRO A 182 -24.24 31.52 24.06
C PRO A 182 -25.02 30.27 24.49
N GLU A 183 -26.01 30.43 25.36
CA GLU A 183 -26.90 29.33 25.82
C GLU A 183 -27.63 28.62 24.66
N ASN A 184 -27.76 29.31 23.52
CA ASN A 184 -28.25 28.76 22.26
C ASN A 184 -27.11 28.22 21.39
N ASN A 185 -27.00 26.88 21.32
CA ASN A 185 -26.07 26.08 20.51
C ASN A 185 -26.00 26.35 18.99
N ARG A 186 -26.69 27.36 18.46
CA ARG A 186 -26.62 27.74 17.04
C ARG A 186 -25.29 28.37 16.62
N LEU A 187 -24.34 28.51 17.56
CA LEU A 187 -23.10 29.27 17.39
C LEU A 187 -21.83 28.49 17.81
N ALA A 188 -21.94 27.17 18.01
CA ALA A 188 -20.80 26.32 18.29
C ALA A 188 -20.19 25.82 16.97
N PHE A 189 -19.12 26.49 16.53
CA PHE A 189 -18.39 26.12 15.33
C PHE A 189 -16.89 26.01 15.61
N SER A 190 -16.20 25.30 14.73
CA SER A 190 -14.75 25.16 14.73
C SER A 190 -14.13 25.80 13.50
N TYR A 191 -12.87 26.16 13.58
CA TYR A 191 -12.11 26.64 12.43
C TYR A 191 -11.23 25.53 11.88
N LEU A 192 -11.22 25.43 10.56
CA LEU A 192 -10.34 24.54 9.83
C LEU A 192 -9.46 25.33 8.84
N ILE A 193 -8.26 24.82 8.60
CA ILE A 193 -7.42 25.23 7.47
C ILE A 193 -7.58 24.18 6.37
N PRO A 194 -8.10 24.55 5.18
CA PRO A 194 -8.26 23.62 4.06
C PRO A 194 -6.92 23.09 3.55
N VAL A 195 -6.90 21.86 3.02
CA VAL A 195 -5.71 21.28 2.37
C VAL A 195 -5.20 22.18 1.23
N GLU A 196 -6.11 22.79 0.46
CA GLU A 196 -5.75 23.74 -0.60
C GLU A 196 -4.88 24.89 -0.06
N ARG A 197 -5.28 25.47 1.07
CA ARG A 197 -4.52 26.55 1.71
C ARG A 197 -3.16 26.07 2.22
N ILE A 198 -3.09 24.87 2.80
CA ILE A 198 -1.81 24.27 3.24
C ILE A 198 -0.89 24.04 2.03
N ALA A 199 -1.43 23.60 0.90
CA ALA A 199 -0.69 23.38 -0.34
C ALA A 199 -0.15 24.68 -0.96
N GLU A 200 -0.84 25.81 -0.81
CA GLU A 200 -0.31 27.11 -1.25
C GLU A 200 0.97 27.51 -0.51
N LEU A 201 1.05 27.16 0.77
CA LEU A 201 2.14 27.54 1.67
C LEU A 201 3.25 26.49 1.76
N SER A 202 2.95 25.23 1.48
CA SER A 202 3.89 24.12 1.56
C SER A 202 4.03 23.40 0.22
N PRO A 203 5.20 23.52 -0.46
CA PRO A 203 5.47 22.80 -1.69
C PRO A 203 5.32 21.28 -1.56
N VAL A 204 5.69 20.72 -0.40
CA VAL A 204 5.56 19.28 -0.12
C VAL A 204 4.09 18.86 -0.10
N ILE A 205 3.22 19.64 0.54
CA ILE A 205 1.79 19.33 0.59
C ILE A 205 1.14 19.54 -0.78
N LYS A 206 1.54 20.58 -1.51
CA LYS A 206 1.11 20.79 -2.90
C LYS A 206 1.40 19.60 -3.80
N GLU A 207 2.58 19.03 -3.66
CA GLU A 207 2.99 17.84 -4.39
C GLU A 207 2.15 16.62 -3.97
N LEU A 208 1.94 16.42 -2.66
CA LEU A 208 1.19 15.28 -2.11
C LEU A 208 -0.32 15.33 -2.35
N SER A 209 -0.89 16.52 -2.52
CA SER A 209 -2.32 16.72 -2.75
C SER A 209 -2.67 16.84 -4.24
N GLY A 210 -1.67 16.76 -5.14
CA GLY A 210 -1.89 16.82 -6.58
C GLY A 210 -2.62 15.58 -7.13
N PRO A 211 -3.33 15.69 -8.25
CA PRO A 211 -4.11 14.58 -8.84
C PRO A 211 -3.24 13.40 -9.31
N HIS A 212 -1.94 13.61 -9.46
CA HIS A 212 -0.96 12.60 -9.89
C HIS A 212 0.04 12.24 -8.79
N ALA A 213 -0.19 12.70 -7.56
CA ALA A 213 0.69 12.43 -6.41
C ALA A 213 0.78 10.93 -6.09
N TRP A 214 -0.35 10.23 -6.27
CA TRP A 214 -0.53 8.81 -5.99
C TRP A 214 -1.30 8.17 -7.14
N ASP A 215 -0.94 6.95 -7.50
CA ASP A 215 -1.76 6.09 -8.36
C ASP A 215 -2.42 5.01 -7.49
N HIS A 216 -3.66 5.28 -7.07
CA HIS A 216 -4.40 4.42 -6.15
C HIS A 216 -4.93 3.14 -6.80
N ASP A 217 -5.24 3.19 -8.10
CA ASP A 217 -5.66 1.99 -8.82
C ASP A 217 -4.46 1.04 -9.00
N PHE A 218 -3.27 1.59 -9.25
CA PHE A 218 -2.03 0.84 -9.24
C PHE A 218 -1.71 0.27 -7.85
N GLU A 219 -1.83 1.08 -6.80
CA GLU A 219 -1.67 0.66 -5.40
C GLU A 219 -2.57 -0.54 -5.08
N GLU A 220 -3.86 -0.47 -5.39
CA GLU A 220 -4.81 -1.56 -5.11
C GLU A 220 -4.47 -2.84 -5.89
N ARG A 221 -4.17 -2.72 -7.20
CA ARG A 221 -3.77 -3.86 -8.02
C ARG A 221 -2.48 -4.50 -7.53
N LEU A 222 -1.56 -3.72 -6.99
CA LEU A 222 -0.27 -4.20 -6.51
C LEU A 222 -0.40 -4.82 -5.11
N ALA A 223 -1.15 -4.20 -4.20
CA ALA A 223 -1.49 -4.76 -2.90
C ALA A 223 -2.14 -6.15 -3.05
N ARG A 224 -3.12 -6.27 -3.96
CA ARG A 224 -3.76 -7.56 -4.28
C ARG A 224 -2.75 -8.61 -4.75
N TRP A 225 -1.75 -8.21 -5.54
CA TRP A 225 -0.71 -9.13 -5.99
C TRP A 225 0.16 -9.63 -4.83
N PHE A 226 0.53 -8.74 -3.89
CA PHE A 226 1.25 -9.15 -2.68
C PHE A 226 0.41 -10.09 -1.80
N ASP A 227 -0.87 -9.78 -1.63
CA ASP A 227 -1.75 -10.44 -0.65
C ASP A 227 -2.29 -11.79 -1.14
N ASP A 228 -2.53 -11.94 -2.45
CA ASP A 228 -3.03 -13.19 -3.03
C ASP A 228 -1.89 -14.00 -3.67
N PRO A 229 -1.49 -15.15 -3.07
CA PRO A 229 -0.42 -15.99 -3.61
C PRO A 229 -0.77 -16.68 -4.93
N ASP A 230 -2.06 -16.73 -5.30
CA ASP A 230 -2.55 -17.28 -6.57
C ASP A 230 -2.55 -16.25 -7.71
N GLU A 231 -2.20 -14.99 -7.43
CA GLU A 231 -1.89 -13.99 -8.47
C GLU A 231 -0.62 -14.36 -9.26
N GLU A 232 -0.43 -13.73 -10.43
CA GLU A 232 0.67 -14.07 -11.36
C GLU A 232 2.03 -14.21 -10.65
N PRO A 233 2.77 -15.31 -10.81
CA PRO A 233 4.03 -15.51 -10.10
C PRO A 233 5.12 -14.51 -10.48
N VAL A 234 5.02 -13.94 -11.69
CA VAL A 234 5.87 -12.87 -12.20
C VAL A 234 4.96 -11.77 -12.69
N LYS A 235 5.12 -10.56 -12.17
CA LYS A 235 4.42 -9.35 -12.61
C LYS A 235 5.43 -8.38 -13.20
N ILE A 236 5.20 -7.93 -14.43
CA ILE A 236 5.98 -6.86 -15.07
C ILE A 236 5.11 -5.59 -15.07
N THR A 237 5.67 -4.46 -14.67
CA THR A 237 4.98 -3.17 -14.69
C THR A 237 5.91 -2.04 -15.10
N VAL A 238 5.33 -0.97 -15.67
CA VAL A 238 6.03 0.28 -15.96
C VAL A 238 5.67 1.31 -14.90
N VAL A 239 6.69 1.88 -14.27
CA VAL A 239 6.61 2.90 -13.22
C VAL A 239 7.58 4.03 -13.59
N PRO A 240 7.10 5.06 -14.32
CA PRO A 240 7.91 6.20 -14.68
C PRO A 240 8.40 6.95 -13.44
N ALA A 241 9.63 7.47 -13.50
CA ALA A 241 10.19 8.30 -12.44
C ALA A 241 9.36 9.58 -12.23
N GLY A 242 9.26 10.02 -10.98
CA GLY A 242 8.47 11.18 -10.55
C GLY A 242 6.95 10.99 -10.63
N SER A 243 6.45 9.82 -11.03
CA SER A 243 5.01 9.58 -11.18
C SER A 243 4.34 9.16 -9.87
N GLY A 244 3.03 9.32 -9.78
CA GLY A 244 2.23 8.78 -8.66
C GLY A 244 2.37 7.27 -8.49
N LYS A 245 2.69 6.53 -9.56
CA LYS A 245 3.01 5.09 -9.48
C LYS A 245 4.31 4.84 -8.73
N GLU A 246 5.32 5.68 -8.90
CA GLU A 246 6.60 5.54 -8.18
C GLU A 246 6.39 5.74 -6.69
N ARG A 247 5.62 6.75 -6.30
CA ARG A 247 5.25 6.96 -4.89
C ARG A 247 4.44 5.79 -4.33
N SER A 248 3.42 5.32 -5.05
CA SER A 248 2.63 4.15 -4.67
C SER A 248 3.49 2.87 -4.58
N LEU A 249 4.44 2.66 -5.49
CA LEU A 249 5.37 1.53 -5.46
C LEU A 249 6.30 1.62 -4.25
N GLY A 250 6.90 2.79 -4.02
CA GLY A 250 7.74 3.06 -2.87
C GLY A 250 7.01 2.73 -1.58
N HIS A 251 5.72 3.10 -1.50
CA HIS A 251 4.88 2.77 -0.36
C HIS A 251 4.72 1.27 -0.12
N LEU A 252 4.48 0.52 -1.19
CA LEU A 252 4.24 -0.92 -1.12
C LEU A 252 5.52 -1.77 -1.10
N ALA A 253 6.69 -1.17 -1.28
CA ALA A 253 7.97 -1.89 -1.33
C ALA A 253 8.26 -2.70 -0.06
N HIS A 254 7.77 -2.26 1.10
CA HIS A 254 7.92 -2.96 2.38
C HIS A 254 7.23 -4.34 2.42
N ARG A 255 6.31 -4.61 1.48
CA ARG A 255 5.64 -5.91 1.35
C ARG A 255 6.51 -6.93 0.60
N ALA A 256 7.56 -6.48 -0.08
CA ALA A 256 8.53 -7.36 -0.69
C ALA A 256 9.46 -7.95 0.37
N SER A 257 9.74 -9.25 0.31
CA SER A 257 10.75 -9.87 1.17
C SER A 257 12.15 -9.37 0.83
N LEU A 258 12.41 -9.16 -0.46
CA LEU A 258 13.69 -8.68 -1.01
C LEU A 258 13.44 -7.54 -2.00
N VAL A 259 14.29 -6.53 -1.98
CA VAL A 259 14.27 -5.40 -2.92
C VAL A 259 15.64 -5.26 -3.56
N HIS A 260 15.68 -5.27 -4.89
CA HIS A 260 16.85 -4.95 -5.71
C HIS A 260 16.57 -3.67 -6.49
N ARG A 261 17.46 -2.68 -6.41
CA ARG A 261 17.35 -1.43 -7.16
C ARG A 261 18.37 -1.42 -8.29
N GLY A 262 17.92 -1.27 -9.53
CA GLY A 262 18.78 -1.26 -10.72
C GLY A 262 19.88 -0.22 -10.60
N GLY A 263 21.12 -0.62 -10.89
CA GLY A 263 22.29 0.26 -10.85
C GLY A 263 22.73 0.72 -9.44
N VAL A 264 22.00 0.32 -8.39
CA VAL A 264 22.32 0.67 -6.99
C VAL A 264 22.64 -0.57 -6.16
N SER A 265 21.84 -1.63 -6.30
CA SER A 265 22.02 -2.89 -5.57
C SER A 265 22.95 -3.85 -6.32
N GLY A 266 23.80 -4.58 -5.60
CA GLY A 266 24.64 -5.62 -6.17
C GLY A 266 23.89 -6.94 -6.36
N ARG A 267 24.08 -7.59 -7.51
CA ARG A 267 23.60 -8.98 -7.72
C ARG A 267 24.11 -9.97 -6.66
N PRO A 268 25.38 -9.89 -6.20
CA PRO A 268 25.86 -10.72 -5.09
C PRO A 268 25.08 -10.55 -3.80
N ASP A 269 24.66 -9.33 -3.46
CA ASP A 269 23.89 -9.02 -2.25
C ASP A 269 22.47 -9.59 -2.35
N LEU A 270 21.84 -9.47 -3.53
CA LEU A 270 20.54 -10.10 -3.78
C LEU A 270 20.63 -11.63 -3.65
N ALA A 271 21.69 -12.25 -4.19
CA ALA A 271 21.91 -13.68 -4.06
C ALA A 271 22.09 -14.10 -2.60
N ASP A 272 22.90 -13.38 -1.83
CA ASP A 272 23.14 -13.64 -0.41
C ASP A 272 21.84 -13.55 0.41
N HIS A 273 21.11 -12.43 0.30
CA HIS A 273 19.85 -12.26 1.02
C HIS A 273 18.80 -13.31 0.62
N ALA A 274 18.76 -13.70 -0.66
CA ALA A 274 17.86 -14.76 -1.11
C ALA A 274 18.18 -16.13 -0.50
N LEU A 275 19.45 -16.43 -0.21
CA LEU A 275 19.83 -17.67 0.47
C LEU A 275 19.31 -17.74 1.91
N GLY A 276 19.10 -16.59 2.57
CA GLY A 276 18.40 -16.53 3.86
C GLY A 276 16.96 -17.09 3.81
N HIS A 277 16.38 -17.23 2.62
CA HIS A 277 15.04 -17.75 2.40
C HIS A 277 15.01 -19.12 1.71
N ILE A 278 16.16 -19.78 1.52
CA ILE A 278 16.27 -21.08 0.83
C ILE A 278 16.83 -22.12 1.79
N ALA A 279 16.16 -23.28 1.88
CA ALA A 279 16.70 -24.43 2.61
C ALA A 279 17.77 -25.14 1.78
N PHE A 280 18.98 -25.24 2.33
CA PHE A 280 20.07 -26.04 1.78
C PHE A 280 20.88 -26.74 2.88
N PRO A 281 21.60 -27.84 2.56
CA PRO A 281 22.38 -28.58 3.56
C PRO A 281 23.50 -27.72 4.19
N PRO A 282 23.84 -27.95 5.48
CA PRO A 282 24.96 -27.27 6.13
C PRO A 282 26.26 -27.37 5.31
N GLY A 283 27.01 -26.28 5.21
CA GLY A 283 28.25 -26.21 4.43
C GLY A 283 28.07 -26.05 2.91
N GLN A 284 26.84 -26.03 2.38
CA GLN A 284 26.59 -25.83 0.95
C GLN A 284 26.28 -24.38 0.53
N TYR A 285 26.38 -23.42 1.45
CA TYR A 285 26.12 -22.00 1.17
C TYR A 285 26.84 -21.51 -0.10
N LEU A 286 28.17 -21.71 -0.19
CA LEU A 286 28.96 -21.25 -1.34
C LEU A 286 28.55 -21.93 -2.64
N ALA A 287 28.18 -23.22 -2.61
CA ALA A 287 27.75 -23.94 -3.81
C ALA A 287 26.42 -23.38 -4.36
N TYR A 288 25.49 -23.03 -3.46
CA TYR A 288 24.24 -22.38 -3.84
C TYR A 288 24.46 -20.94 -4.31
N TRP A 289 25.30 -20.17 -3.61
CA TRP A 289 25.66 -18.80 -3.97
C TRP A 289 26.32 -18.72 -5.36
N ASP A 290 27.33 -19.55 -5.61
CA ASP A 290 28.02 -19.67 -6.90
C ASP A 290 27.04 -20.03 -8.03
N TRP A 291 26.15 -20.99 -7.78
CA TRP A 291 25.14 -21.35 -8.76
C TRP A 291 24.12 -20.24 -9.01
N LEU A 292 23.66 -19.51 -7.97
CA LEU A 292 22.78 -18.35 -8.13
C LEU A 292 23.43 -17.26 -9.00
N LEU A 293 24.74 -17.04 -8.86
CA LEU A 293 25.50 -16.11 -9.70
C LEU A 293 25.88 -16.68 -11.07
N GLY A 294 25.69 -17.99 -11.29
CA GLY A 294 25.97 -18.65 -12.56
C GLY A 294 27.44 -19.01 -12.77
N THR A 295 28.25 -19.00 -11.71
CA THR A 295 29.67 -19.37 -11.76
C THR A 295 29.87 -20.89 -11.65
N ARG A 296 28.88 -21.63 -11.13
CA ARG A 296 28.90 -23.10 -11.01
C ARG A 296 27.57 -23.76 -11.37
N SER A 297 27.64 -25.07 -11.57
CA SER A 297 26.46 -25.92 -11.82
C SER A 297 25.54 -26.03 -10.60
N ARG A 298 24.28 -26.40 -10.86
CA ARG A 298 23.25 -26.52 -9.83
C ARG A 298 23.62 -27.58 -8.77
N PRO A 299 23.58 -27.24 -7.46
CA PRO A 299 23.78 -28.21 -6.39
C PRO A 299 22.58 -29.17 -6.26
N ALA A 300 22.80 -30.33 -5.66
CA ALA A 300 21.76 -31.33 -5.41
C ALA A 300 20.68 -30.75 -4.47
N ARG A 301 19.42 -30.74 -4.93
CA ARG A 301 18.33 -30.06 -4.23
C ARG A 301 17.83 -30.89 -3.05
N THR A 302 17.70 -30.28 -1.88
CA THR A 302 16.84 -30.76 -0.81
C THR A 302 15.36 -30.54 -1.16
N ALA A 303 14.51 -31.53 -0.85
CA ALA A 303 13.08 -31.49 -1.17
C ALA A 303 12.25 -30.64 -0.21
N ALA A 304 12.87 -30.07 0.84
CA ALA A 304 12.14 -29.40 1.90
C ALA A 304 11.78 -27.95 1.50
N PRO A 305 10.48 -27.60 1.44
CA PRO A 305 10.08 -26.20 1.43
C PRO A 305 10.51 -25.54 2.75
N VAL A 306 10.97 -24.30 2.67
CA VAL A 306 11.13 -23.46 3.87
C VAL A 306 9.73 -23.14 4.40
N PRO A 307 9.44 -23.33 5.69
CA PRO A 307 8.17 -22.92 6.26
C PRO A 307 8.04 -21.38 6.18
N GLY A 308 7.08 -20.91 5.40
CA GLY A 308 6.81 -19.49 5.15
C GLY A 308 5.99 -19.29 3.87
N GLY A 309 5.26 -18.18 3.77
CA GLY A 309 4.55 -17.82 2.54
C GLY A 309 5.51 -17.61 1.35
N PRO A 310 5.00 -17.41 0.12
CA PRO A 310 5.84 -17.23 -1.04
C PRO A 310 6.71 -15.97 -0.90
N VAL A 311 8.02 -16.14 -0.95
CA VAL A 311 9.02 -15.07 -0.86
C VAL A 311 8.92 -14.18 -2.10
N THR A 312 8.81 -12.87 -1.91
CA THR A 312 8.64 -11.89 -2.99
C THR A 312 9.92 -11.09 -3.23
N VAL A 313 10.32 -10.96 -4.50
CA VAL A 313 11.42 -10.10 -4.92
C VAL A 313 10.85 -8.95 -5.75
N LEU A 314 11.08 -7.72 -5.29
CA LEU A 314 10.87 -6.51 -6.08
C LEU A 314 12.20 -6.11 -6.73
N VAL A 315 12.20 -6.01 -8.06
CA VAL A 315 13.28 -5.41 -8.83
C VAL A 315 12.78 -4.06 -9.33
N ASP A 316 13.25 -2.99 -8.70
CA ASP A 316 12.90 -1.60 -8.99
C ASP A 316 13.90 -0.99 -9.98
N GLY A 317 13.48 -0.78 -11.24
CA GLY A 317 14.33 -0.25 -12.31
C GLY A 317 15.19 -1.30 -13.01
N LEU A 318 14.59 -2.39 -13.51
CA LEU A 318 15.33 -3.43 -14.23
C LEU A 318 16.02 -2.92 -15.51
N ASP A 319 15.45 -1.90 -16.17
CA ASP A 319 16.04 -1.20 -17.31
C ASP A 319 17.16 -0.21 -16.94
N GLU A 320 17.35 0.05 -15.65
CA GLU A 320 18.45 0.87 -15.11
C GLU A 320 19.65 0.01 -14.70
N GLU A 321 19.49 -1.32 -14.70
CA GLU A 321 20.58 -2.26 -14.43
C GLU A 321 21.62 -2.22 -15.57
N PRO A 322 22.92 -2.02 -15.28
CA PRO A 322 23.96 -2.01 -16.32
C PRO A 322 24.06 -3.34 -17.08
N GLU A 323 23.82 -4.45 -16.38
CA GLU A 323 23.86 -5.80 -16.93
C GLU A 323 22.54 -6.56 -16.62
N PRO A 324 21.45 -6.27 -17.35
CA PRO A 324 20.13 -6.84 -17.02
C PRO A 324 20.05 -8.34 -17.28
N VAL A 325 20.83 -8.87 -18.23
CA VAL A 325 20.83 -10.31 -18.58
C VAL A 325 21.33 -11.18 -17.42
N PRO A 326 22.52 -10.94 -16.82
CA PRO A 326 22.94 -11.66 -15.61
C PRO A 326 21.96 -11.58 -14.43
N LEU A 327 21.30 -10.43 -14.24
CA LEU A 327 20.27 -10.30 -13.21
C LEU A 327 19.05 -11.18 -13.53
N ILE A 328 18.56 -11.17 -14.76
CA ILE A 328 17.45 -12.03 -15.22
C ILE A 328 17.78 -13.51 -15.01
N GLU A 329 19.01 -13.95 -15.30
CA GLU A 329 19.43 -15.34 -15.05
C GLU A 329 19.41 -15.72 -13.57
N LEU A 330 19.83 -14.83 -12.68
CA LEU A 330 19.70 -15.02 -11.23
C LEU A 330 18.21 -15.16 -10.84
N LEU A 331 17.36 -14.28 -11.36
CA LEU A 331 15.91 -14.30 -11.07
C LEU A 331 15.25 -15.59 -11.57
N VAL A 332 15.68 -16.13 -12.72
CA VAL A 332 15.23 -17.45 -13.23
C VAL A 332 15.58 -18.56 -12.23
N ARG A 333 16.76 -18.51 -11.62
CA ARG A 333 17.17 -19.50 -10.60
C ARG A 333 16.35 -19.36 -9.32
N LEU A 334 16.09 -18.13 -8.87
CA LEU A 334 15.20 -17.86 -7.72
C LEU A 334 13.77 -18.37 -7.97
N ARG A 335 13.23 -18.20 -9.18
CA ARG A 335 11.93 -18.78 -9.58
C ARG A 335 11.88 -20.29 -9.38
N SER A 336 13.00 -20.99 -9.57
CA SER A 336 13.06 -22.45 -9.38
C SER A 336 12.91 -22.89 -7.90
N PHE A 337 13.00 -21.94 -6.97
CA PHE A 337 12.67 -22.11 -5.54
C PHE A 337 11.28 -21.61 -5.16
N GLY A 338 10.48 -21.14 -6.12
CA GLY A 338 9.12 -20.65 -5.86
C GLY A 338 9.03 -19.17 -5.49
N PHE A 339 10.11 -18.39 -5.63
CA PHE A 339 10.06 -16.94 -5.40
C PHE A 339 9.09 -16.28 -6.39
N ARG A 340 8.31 -15.31 -5.92
CA ARG A 340 7.45 -14.47 -6.78
C ARG A 340 8.20 -13.19 -7.13
N LEU A 341 8.06 -12.72 -8.37
CA LEU A 341 8.84 -11.60 -8.87
C LEU A 341 7.93 -10.44 -9.29
N LEU A 342 8.29 -9.25 -8.85
CA LEU A 342 7.76 -7.99 -9.33
C LEU A 342 8.88 -7.24 -10.04
N LEU A 343 8.78 -7.13 -11.36
CA LEU A 343 9.77 -6.47 -12.20
C LEU A 343 9.23 -5.11 -12.63
N VAL A 344 9.93 -4.06 -12.25
CA VAL A 344 9.56 -2.68 -12.54
C VAL A 344 10.52 -2.12 -13.57
N PHE A 345 9.95 -1.55 -14.62
CA PHE A 345 10.67 -0.81 -15.65
C PHE A 345 10.31 0.67 -15.56
N ARG A 346 11.23 1.57 -15.85
CA ARG A 346 10.93 3.01 -15.96
C ARG A 346 10.18 3.33 -17.24
N HIS A 347 10.48 2.59 -18.31
CA HIS A 347 9.89 2.82 -19.62
C HIS A 347 9.45 1.50 -20.28
N GLU A 348 8.38 1.57 -21.07
CA GLU A 348 7.96 0.43 -21.88
C GLU A 348 9.02 0.09 -22.93
N GLY A 349 9.37 -1.18 -23.05
CA GLY A 349 10.41 -1.63 -23.99
C GLY A 349 11.85 -1.30 -23.59
N GLY A 350 12.08 -0.91 -22.33
CA GLY A 350 13.43 -0.69 -21.79
C GLY A 350 14.38 -1.89 -21.92
N THR A 351 15.67 -1.67 -21.63
CA THR A 351 16.69 -2.73 -21.69
C THR A 351 16.29 -3.93 -20.83
N GLY A 352 16.46 -5.14 -21.36
CA GLY A 352 16.03 -6.36 -20.67
C GLY A 352 14.53 -6.68 -20.74
N TRP A 353 13.67 -5.81 -21.29
CA TRP A 353 12.22 -6.05 -21.39
C TRP A 353 11.87 -7.37 -22.09
N THR A 354 12.40 -7.58 -23.29
CA THR A 354 12.19 -8.81 -24.07
C THR A 354 12.69 -10.04 -23.32
N ALA A 355 13.86 -9.95 -22.69
CA ALA A 355 14.43 -11.06 -21.93
C ALA A 355 13.60 -11.36 -20.66
N ALA A 356 13.11 -10.36 -19.95
CA ALA A 356 12.23 -10.53 -18.80
C ALA A 356 10.89 -11.16 -19.21
N ARG A 357 10.31 -10.72 -20.33
CA ARG A 357 9.10 -11.32 -20.90
C ARG A 357 9.32 -12.80 -21.23
N ASP A 358 10.38 -13.10 -21.99
CA ASP A 358 10.58 -14.41 -22.60
C ASP A 358 11.17 -15.44 -21.62
N ARG A 359 12.03 -15.02 -20.69
CA ARG A 359 12.69 -15.91 -19.73
C ARG A 359 12.01 -15.98 -18.36
N LEU A 360 11.28 -14.95 -17.95
CA LEU A 360 10.62 -14.93 -16.63
C LEU A 360 9.10 -14.99 -16.76
N LEU A 361 8.47 -14.03 -17.42
CA LEU A 361 7.01 -13.90 -17.44
C LEU A 361 6.33 -15.09 -18.14
N ALA A 362 6.67 -15.34 -19.41
CA ALA A 362 5.97 -16.35 -20.20
C ALA A 362 6.10 -17.77 -19.60
N PRO A 363 7.32 -18.25 -19.21
CA PRO A 363 7.46 -19.55 -18.57
C PRO A 363 6.74 -19.62 -17.21
N ALA A 364 6.72 -18.52 -16.44
CA ALA A 364 6.03 -18.48 -15.15
C ALA A 364 4.51 -18.59 -15.30
N LEU A 365 3.90 -17.91 -16.28
CA LEU A 365 2.47 -18.01 -16.53
C LEU A 365 2.07 -19.41 -16.99
N LEU A 366 2.89 -20.06 -17.83
CA LEU A 366 2.65 -21.44 -18.27
C LEU A 366 2.65 -22.39 -17.07
N ALA A 367 3.71 -22.37 -16.27
CA ALA A 367 3.83 -23.21 -15.08
C ALA A 367 2.71 -22.94 -14.04
N HIS A 368 2.27 -21.68 -13.92
CA HIS A 368 1.16 -21.31 -13.04
C HIS A 368 -0.17 -21.88 -13.51
N ALA A 369 -0.47 -21.76 -14.81
CA ALA A 369 -1.68 -22.35 -15.40
C ALA A 369 -1.70 -23.87 -15.18
N ASP A 370 -0.57 -24.54 -15.36
CA ASP A 370 -0.44 -25.99 -15.16
C ASP A 370 -0.65 -26.37 -13.67
N THR A 371 -0.15 -25.55 -12.74
CA THR A 371 -0.37 -25.71 -11.29
C THR A 371 -1.85 -25.54 -10.91
N LEU A 372 -2.52 -24.51 -11.43
CA LEU A 372 -3.94 -24.26 -11.18
C LEU A 372 -4.82 -25.37 -11.79
N LEU A 373 -4.46 -25.88 -12.98
CA LEU A 373 -5.10 -27.02 -13.61
C LEU A 373 -5.00 -28.30 -12.76
N ALA A 374 -3.81 -28.58 -12.21
CA ALA A 374 -3.61 -29.73 -11.33
C ALA A 374 -4.46 -29.61 -10.05
N ARG A 375 -4.52 -28.41 -9.45
CA ARG A 375 -5.37 -28.12 -8.29
C ARG A 375 -6.86 -28.28 -8.62
N LEU A 376 -7.31 -27.80 -9.78
CA LEU A 376 -8.70 -27.91 -10.20
C LEU A 376 -9.10 -29.37 -10.41
N ALA A 377 -8.28 -30.15 -11.12
CA ALA A 377 -8.51 -31.57 -11.31
C ALA A 377 -8.59 -32.32 -9.96
N GLY A 378 -7.69 -32.00 -9.02
CA GLY A 378 -7.73 -32.57 -7.68
C GLY A 378 -8.99 -32.20 -6.90
N ALA A 379 -9.46 -30.96 -6.99
CA ALA A 379 -10.68 -30.49 -6.34
C ALA A 379 -11.94 -31.17 -6.90
N GLU A 380 -12.06 -31.26 -8.23
CA GLU A 380 -13.18 -31.93 -8.90
C GLU A 380 -13.20 -33.42 -8.59
N PHE A 381 -12.05 -34.09 -8.66
CA PHE A 381 -11.92 -35.50 -8.29
C PHE A 381 -12.34 -35.74 -6.84
N SER A 382 -11.84 -34.93 -5.90
CA SER A 382 -12.19 -35.04 -4.47
C SER A 382 -13.70 -34.84 -4.24
N ARG A 383 -14.32 -33.91 -4.99
CA ARG A 383 -15.77 -33.68 -4.94
C ARG A 383 -16.56 -34.89 -5.48
N ALA A 384 -16.16 -35.46 -6.60
CA ALA A 384 -16.82 -36.62 -7.19
C ALA A 384 -16.75 -37.85 -6.26
N VAL A 385 -15.60 -38.07 -5.60
CA VAL A 385 -15.44 -39.11 -4.57
C VAL A 385 -16.39 -38.88 -3.39
N ARG A 386 -16.50 -37.64 -2.88
CA ARG A 386 -17.40 -37.32 -1.75
C ARG A 386 -18.88 -37.54 -2.07
N HIS A 387 -19.31 -37.32 -3.30
CA HIS A 387 -20.71 -37.49 -3.71
C HIS A 387 -21.07 -38.91 -4.17
N GLY A 388 -20.19 -39.90 -3.97
CA GLY A 388 -20.49 -41.30 -4.25
C GLY A 388 -20.68 -41.63 -5.73
N VAL A 389 -20.20 -40.77 -6.64
CA VAL A 389 -20.20 -41.02 -8.08
C VAL A 389 -19.06 -41.98 -8.41
N VAL A 390 -19.20 -43.24 -8.00
CA VAL A 390 -18.23 -44.32 -8.27
C VAL A 390 -18.92 -45.38 -9.12
N GLY A 391 -19.03 -45.09 -10.41
CA GLY A 391 -19.29 -46.09 -11.44
C GLY A 391 -18.12 -46.08 -12.43
N SER A 392 -17.54 -47.25 -12.72
CA SER A 392 -16.32 -47.41 -13.55
C SER A 392 -16.43 -46.87 -14.98
N ALA A 393 -17.63 -46.46 -15.43
CA ALA A 393 -17.89 -45.88 -16.74
C ALA A 393 -17.88 -44.33 -16.77
N SER A 394 -17.66 -43.64 -15.65
CA SER A 394 -17.79 -42.16 -15.54
C SER A 394 -16.51 -41.37 -15.25
N LEU A 395 -15.31 -41.96 -15.42
CA LEU A 395 -14.05 -41.23 -15.19
C LEU A 395 -13.92 -39.94 -16.01
N GLY A 396 -14.45 -39.91 -17.25
CA GLY A 396 -14.47 -38.70 -18.09
C GLY A 396 -15.41 -37.58 -17.61
N SER A 397 -16.37 -37.90 -16.73
CA SER A 397 -17.30 -36.92 -16.13
C SER A 397 -16.74 -36.30 -14.83
N MET A 398 -15.69 -36.88 -14.22
CA MET A 398 -15.22 -36.48 -12.89
C MET A 398 -14.31 -35.24 -12.91
N THR A 399 -13.71 -34.91 -14.06
CA THR A 399 -12.79 -33.76 -14.24
C THR A 399 -13.12 -32.95 -15.49
N GLU A 400 -14.40 -32.90 -15.88
CA GLU A 400 -14.84 -32.32 -17.15
C GLU A 400 -14.37 -30.87 -17.34
N THR A 401 -14.46 -30.03 -16.30
CA THR A 401 -13.97 -28.65 -16.37
C THR A 401 -12.46 -28.63 -16.54
N ALA A 402 -11.72 -29.37 -15.71
CA ALA A 402 -10.26 -29.42 -15.81
C ALA A 402 -9.78 -29.93 -17.17
N ASP A 403 -10.45 -30.92 -17.77
CA ASP A 403 -10.10 -31.48 -19.07
C ASP A 403 -10.38 -30.50 -20.22
N ARG A 404 -11.50 -29.78 -20.16
CA ARG A 404 -11.78 -28.66 -21.09
C ARG A 404 -10.69 -27.59 -21.01
N ARG A 405 -10.32 -27.17 -19.79
CA ARG A 405 -9.26 -26.15 -19.60
C ARG A 405 -7.89 -26.65 -20.03
N ARG A 406 -7.61 -27.94 -19.87
CA ARG A 406 -6.38 -28.57 -20.37
C ARG A 406 -6.33 -28.57 -21.89
N ALA A 407 -7.46 -28.75 -22.57
CA ALA A 407 -7.54 -28.60 -24.03
C ALA A 407 -7.28 -27.15 -24.47
N GLU A 408 -7.90 -26.15 -23.81
CA GLU A 408 -7.62 -24.72 -24.05
C GLU A 408 -6.13 -24.38 -23.87
N ARG A 409 -5.50 -24.92 -22.82
CA ARG A 409 -4.07 -24.74 -22.54
C ARG A 409 -3.18 -25.31 -23.64
N ARG A 410 -3.52 -26.47 -24.20
CA ARG A 410 -2.80 -27.09 -25.33
C ARG A 410 -2.93 -26.26 -26.61
N LEU A 411 -4.13 -25.75 -26.91
CA LEU A 411 -4.34 -24.88 -28.08
C LEU A 411 -3.48 -23.62 -28.03
N ILE A 412 -3.32 -23.01 -26.85
CA ILE A 412 -2.44 -21.83 -26.66
C ILE A 412 -0.96 -22.19 -26.95
N ASP A 413 -0.56 -23.44 -26.74
CA ASP A 413 0.79 -23.94 -27.01
C ASP A 413 1.00 -24.28 -28.49
N GLU A 414 0.03 -24.96 -29.09
CA GLU A 414 0.06 -25.48 -30.46
C GLU A 414 -0.04 -24.38 -31.52
N THR A 415 -0.51 -23.18 -31.14
CA THR A 415 -0.61 -22.01 -32.02
C THR A 415 0.78 -21.39 -32.26
N THR A 416 1.65 -22.17 -32.91
CA THR A 416 3.04 -21.84 -33.22
C THR A 416 3.05 -20.80 -34.35
N GLY A 417 3.58 -19.59 -34.08
CA GLY A 417 3.69 -18.51 -35.06
C GLY A 417 2.78 -17.30 -34.83
N GLN A 418 1.94 -17.30 -33.79
CA GLN A 418 1.21 -16.10 -33.38
C GLN A 418 2.05 -15.16 -32.50
N ASP A 419 1.66 -13.89 -32.49
CA ASP A 419 2.28 -12.82 -31.71
C ASP A 419 2.46 -13.23 -30.23
N PRO A 420 3.69 -13.14 -29.66
CA PRO A 420 3.95 -13.39 -28.25
C PRO A 420 3.00 -12.67 -27.29
N GLN A 421 2.55 -11.45 -27.63
CA GLN A 421 1.61 -10.70 -26.81
C GLN A 421 0.22 -11.35 -26.76
N TRP A 422 -0.26 -11.87 -27.90
CA TRP A 422 -1.51 -12.62 -27.97
C TRP A 422 -1.45 -13.85 -27.06
N ARG A 423 -0.35 -14.61 -27.12
CA ARG A 423 -0.19 -15.81 -26.29
C ARG A 423 -0.24 -15.47 -24.80
N LEU A 424 0.45 -14.41 -24.38
CA LEU A 424 0.41 -13.93 -23.00
C LEU A 424 -1.00 -13.49 -22.58
N ALA A 425 -1.72 -12.78 -23.43
CA ALA A 425 -3.09 -12.35 -23.15
C ALA A 425 -4.03 -13.56 -22.95
N ARG A 426 -3.92 -14.59 -23.81
CA ARG A 426 -4.70 -15.83 -23.68
C ARG A 426 -4.34 -16.63 -22.43
N LEU A 427 -3.06 -16.69 -22.05
CA LEU A 427 -2.66 -17.34 -20.79
C LEU A 427 -3.24 -16.63 -19.56
N ARG A 428 -3.22 -15.29 -19.54
CA ARG A 428 -3.83 -14.51 -18.46
C ARG A 428 -5.34 -14.73 -18.35
N GLU A 429 -6.02 -14.80 -19.49
CA GLU A 429 -7.45 -15.14 -19.55
C GLU A 429 -7.73 -16.52 -18.96
N LEU A 430 -6.94 -17.52 -19.38
CA LEU A 430 -7.04 -18.88 -18.87
C LEU A 430 -6.80 -18.93 -17.35
N ILE A 431 -5.75 -18.27 -16.83
CA ILE A 431 -5.45 -18.21 -15.40
C ILE A 431 -6.61 -17.58 -14.62
N ARG A 432 -7.18 -16.48 -15.11
CA ARG A 432 -8.34 -15.83 -14.48
C ARG A 432 -9.53 -16.78 -14.42
N THR A 433 -9.78 -17.48 -15.51
CA THR A 433 -10.87 -18.45 -15.61
C THR A 433 -10.66 -19.65 -14.69
N LEU A 434 -9.44 -20.20 -14.64
CA LEU A 434 -9.06 -21.29 -13.73
C LEU A 434 -9.25 -20.91 -12.26
N ARG A 435 -8.87 -19.68 -11.87
CA ARG A 435 -9.12 -19.17 -10.51
C ARG A 435 -10.61 -19.08 -10.21
N ALA A 436 -11.42 -18.62 -11.16
CA ALA A 436 -12.88 -18.56 -11.01
C ALA A 436 -13.54 -19.95 -10.95
N ASP A 437 -13.06 -20.92 -11.73
CA ASP A 437 -13.48 -22.32 -11.67
C ASP A 437 -13.11 -22.94 -10.31
N LEU A 438 -11.87 -22.75 -9.84
CA LEU A 438 -11.41 -23.22 -8.52
C LEU A 438 -12.25 -22.67 -7.36
N ARG A 439 -12.60 -21.38 -7.39
CA ARG A 439 -13.47 -20.77 -6.37
C ARG A 439 -14.85 -21.42 -6.36
N ARG A 440 -15.42 -21.72 -7.53
CA ARG A 440 -16.72 -22.41 -7.66
C ARG A 440 -16.65 -23.89 -7.25
N SER A 441 -15.52 -24.56 -7.50
CA SER A 441 -15.29 -25.94 -7.07
C SER A 441 -14.97 -26.06 -5.58
N GLY A 442 -14.58 -24.94 -4.95
CA GLY A 442 -14.28 -24.81 -3.51
C GLY A 442 -15.48 -24.47 -2.62
N ASP A 443 -16.69 -24.27 -3.16
CA ASP A 443 -17.89 -24.01 -2.35
C ASP A 443 -18.44 -25.30 -1.71
N THR A 444 -17.97 -25.58 -0.49
CA THR A 444 -18.71 -25.88 0.75
C THR A 444 -17.88 -26.77 1.67
N THR A 445 -17.09 -26.14 2.54
CA THR A 445 -17.04 -26.44 3.99
C THR A 445 -16.68 -25.17 4.73
#